data_AF-A0A941L206-F1
#
_entry.id   AF-A0A941L206-F1
#
_cell.length_a   1.000
_cell.length_b   1.000
_cell.length_c   1.000
_cell.angle_alpha   90.00
_cell.angle_beta   90.00
_cell.angle_gamma   90.00
#
_symmetry.space_group_name_H-M   'P 1'
#
loop_
_entity.id
_entity.type
_entity.pdbx_description
1 polymer ?
#
loop_
_entity_poly.entity_id
_entity_poly.type
_entity_poly.pdbx_seq_one_letter_code
_entity_poly.pdbx_strand_id
1 'polypeptide(L)'
;MSIAVKSIFSADKDSRTIRIVLLNDHEGKALVLLPANMLLNLVSIWKYSGRHLQPVRARDAMKFFSQAALKVKAGQEKLFQLPVFIDESLADCERFNIVESYTGLAFDAQKEWFKNHLSQCVLGMTPQMIDKPQSGGSDEQVITRAVERFTTLRIQQRLEDTLGLPPLPPSMKRLVELRSDPSAGIDDLVPVVRGDASLAAQVMSWAASPYYAAPGEIHSVEDAVIRVLGFDLVVNLALGVAMGKTLNVPEDTPRDGVPYWQQAVYTAAAAELLCKKMPAEIRPKPGLVYLAGLLQNFGYLVLAYLFPPHFSLLSRYIEANPHMALELIETHVVNVTREQIGSWLLENWGLPEVVIETVRYHNDLSYDGQASDEAKLIYCVNRALRRHGLADGPIEVIADTILTELKLTQADLDDAVATITESRGELDSLVHTIMHAHS
;
A
#
# COMPACT_ATOMS: atom_id res chain seq x y z
N MET A 1 -12.19 -8.51 -1.61
CA MET A 1 -10.75 -8.80 -1.57
C MET A 1 -10.14 -8.21 -2.81
N SER A 2 -8.98 -7.58 -2.68
CA SER A 2 -8.24 -7.07 -3.83
C SER A 2 -7.69 -8.22 -4.66
N ILE A 3 -7.43 -7.98 -5.94
CA ILE A 3 -6.83 -9.00 -6.81
C ILE A 3 -5.32 -8.94 -6.68
N ALA A 4 -4.71 -10.11 -6.47
CA ALA A 4 -3.30 -10.25 -6.20
C ALA A 4 -2.52 -10.83 -7.39
N VAL A 5 -1.39 -10.22 -7.72
CA VAL A 5 -0.51 -10.62 -8.82
C VAL A 5 0.85 -10.96 -8.25
N LYS A 6 1.44 -12.07 -8.68
CA LYS A 6 2.80 -12.45 -8.27
C LYS A 6 3.80 -11.43 -8.78
N SER A 7 4.72 -11.02 -7.91
CA SER A 7 5.89 -10.27 -8.34
C SER A 7 6.65 -11.08 -9.39
N ILE A 8 7.04 -10.41 -10.46
CA ILE A 8 7.86 -11.00 -11.53
C ILE A 8 9.36 -10.71 -11.26
N PHE A 9 9.67 -9.91 -10.23
CA PHE A 9 11.02 -9.66 -9.75
C PHE A 9 11.57 -10.86 -8.95
N SER A 10 11.76 -11.98 -9.63
CA SER A 10 12.83 -12.91 -9.31
C SER A 10 13.91 -12.65 -10.35
N ALA A 11 15.11 -12.28 -9.91
CA ALA A 11 16.27 -12.02 -10.76
C ALA A 11 16.65 -13.19 -11.71
N ASP A 12 16.01 -14.35 -11.54
CA ASP A 12 16.23 -15.57 -12.31
C ASP A 12 15.15 -15.89 -13.36
N LYS A 13 14.08 -15.07 -13.49
CA LYS A 13 13.09 -15.31 -14.56
C LYS A 13 13.52 -14.70 -15.88
N ASP A 14 13.81 -15.61 -16.80
CA ASP A 14 14.22 -15.43 -18.20
C ASP A 14 13.73 -14.11 -18.82
N SER A 15 14.68 -13.27 -19.25
CA SER A 15 14.50 -12.02 -20.02
C SER A 15 13.62 -12.13 -21.28
N ARG A 16 13.16 -13.34 -21.59
CA ARG A 16 12.30 -13.73 -22.71
C ARG A 16 10.81 -13.70 -22.39
N THR A 17 10.43 -13.53 -21.12
CA THR A 17 9.02 -13.46 -20.72
C THR A 17 8.44 -12.10 -21.09
N ILE A 18 7.34 -12.09 -21.83
CA ILE A 18 6.71 -10.88 -22.36
C ILE A 18 5.33 -10.76 -21.73
N ARG A 19 5.10 -9.63 -21.09
CA ARG A 19 3.82 -9.34 -20.44
C ARG A 19 2.85 -8.77 -21.46
N ILE A 20 1.63 -9.28 -21.47
CA ILE A 20 0.50 -8.69 -22.20
C ILE A 20 -0.35 -7.86 -21.24
N VAL A 21 -0.63 -6.62 -21.60
CA VAL A 21 -1.52 -5.72 -20.85
C VAL A 21 -2.68 -5.34 -21.74
N LEU A 22 -3.91 -5.49 -21.24
CA LEU A 22 -5.11 -5.05 -21.92
C LEU A 22 -5.45 -3.62 -21.48
N LEU A 23 -5.53 -2.71 -22.45
CA LEU A 23 -5.97 -1.34 -22.24
C LEU A 23 -7.28 -1.07 -22.98
N ASN A 24 -8.03 -0.07 -22.55
CA ASN A 24 -9.23 0.38 -23.23
C ASN A 24 -9.52 1.88 -23.06
N ASP A 25 -10.34 2.39 -23.96
CA ASP A 25 -10.98 3.70 -23.90
C ASP A 25 -12.35 3.63 -24.59
N HIS A 26 -12.87 4.77 -25.03
CA HIS A 26 -14.14 4.88 -25.76
C HIS A 26 -14.06 4.38 -27.23
N GLU A 27 -12.87 4.35 -27.84
CA GLU A 27 -12.66 3.85 -29.20
C GLU A 27 -12.51 2.33 -29.26
N GLY A 28 -12.09 1.70 -28.15
CA GLY A 28 -12.04 0.25 -28.03
C GLY A 28 -10.89 -0.25 -27.17
N LYS A 29 -10.51 -1.51 -27.39
CA LYS A 29 -9.43 -2.18 -26.66
C LYS A 29 -8.12 -2.14 -27.45
N ALA A 30 -7.01 -2.18 -26.74
CA ALA A 30 -5.68 -2.37 -27.31
C ALA A 30 -4.85 -3.30 -26.41
N LEU A 31 -3.90 -4.00 -27.01
CA LEU A 31 -2.95 -4.86 -26.32
C LEU A 31 -1.60 -4.15 -26.28
N VAL A 32 -0.90 -4.29 -25.16
CA VAL A 32 0.47 -3.83 -25.02
C VAL A 32 1.37 -5.03 -24.70
N LEU A 33 2.46 -5.17 -25.44
CA LEU A 33 3.48 -6.21 -25.26
C LEU A 33 4.80 -5.55 -24.87
N LEU A 34 5.34 -5.93 -23.71
CA LEU A 34 6.61 -5.43 -23.19
C LEU A 34 7.30 -6.49 -22.31
N PRO A 35 8.62 -6.41 -22.08
CA PRO A 35 9.30 -7.32 -21.17
C PRO A 35 8.66 -7.32 -19.78
N ALA A 36 8.51 -8.51 -19.18
CA ALA A 36 7.71 -8.69 -17.97
C ALA A 36 8.30 -8.04 -16.70
N ASN A 37 9.56 -7.59 -16.76
CA ASN A 37 10.26 -6.87 -15.69
C ASN A 37 10.27 -5.34 -15.89
N MET A 38 9.59 -4.82 -16.92
CA MET A 38 9.53 -3.38 -17.23
C MET A 38 8.18 -2.76 -16.86
N LEU A 39 8.28 -1.53 -16.35
CA LEU A 39 7.14 -0.69 -16.03
C LEU A 39 6.55 -0.18 -17.35
N LEU A 40 5.24 -0.33 -17.53
CA LEU A 40 4.52 0.25 -18.65
C LEU A 40 4.32 1.75 -18.40
N ASN A 41 4.96 2.59 -19.23
CA ASN A 41 4.78 4.03 -19.21
C ASN A 41 3.49 4.41 -19.97
N LEU A 42 2.42 4.69 -19.23
CA LEU A 42 1.12 5.07 -19.80
C LEU A 42 1.19 6.36 -20.64
N VAL A 43 2.01 7.33 -20.23
CA VAL A 43 2.18 8.59 -20.98
C VAL A 43 2.77 8.32 -22.37
N SER A 44 3.71 7.38 -22.49
CA SER A 44 4.24 6.97 -23.79
C SER A 44 3.13 6.39 -24.68
N ILE A 45 2.31 5.49 -24.15
CA ILE A 45 1.17 4.91 -24.89
C ILE A 45 0.25 6.02 -25.41
N TRP A 46 -0.12 6.99 -24.57
CA TRP A 46 -1.02 8.07 -24.97
C TRP A 46 -0.43 8.95 -26.06
N LYS A 47 0.85 9.27 -25.95
CA LYS A 47 1.56 10.07 -26.95
C LYS A 47 1.62 9.37 -28.30
N TYR A 48 1.93 8.07 -28.34
CA TYR A 48 2.07 7.32 -29.58
C TYR A 48 0.72 6.95 -30.22
N SER A 49 -0.27 6.59 -29.40
CA SER A 49 -1.59 6.18 -29.89
C SER A 49 -2.52 7.34 -30.21
N GLY A 50 -2.26 8.54 -29.65
CA GLY A 50 -3.21 9.66 -29.67
C GLY A 50 -4.48 9.40 -28.84
N ARG A 51 -4.50 8.30 -28.07
CA ARG A 51 -5.65 7.80 -27.32
C ARG A 51 -5.37 7.79 -25.84
N HIS A 52 -6.38 8.07 -25.02
CA HIS A 52 -6.25 8.02 -23.56
C HIS A 52 -6.56 6.61 -23.02
N LEU A 53 -5.78 5.64 -23.48
CA LEU A 53 -5.90 4.22 -23.13
C LEU A 53 -5.64 3.98 -21.64
N GLN A 54 -6.63 3.45 -20.93
CA GLN A 54 -6.53 3.11 -19.50
C GLN A 54 -6.37 1.60 -19.33
N PRO A 55 -5.68 1.12 -18.28
CA PRO A 55 -5.73 -0.31 -17.95
C PRO A 55 -7.17 -0.74 -17.71
N VAL A 56 -7.55 -1.94 -18.16
CA VAL A 56 -8.83 -2.52 -17.72
C VAL A 56 -8.77 -2.85 -16.23
N ARG A 57 -9.93 -2.85 -15.55
CA ARG A 57 -9.99 -3.25 -14.14
C ARG A 57 -9.51 -4.69 -13.98
N ALA A 58 -8.88 -5.00 -12.84
CA ALA A 58 -8.33 -6.33 -12.59
C ALA A 58 -9.39 -7.43 -12.73
N ARG A 59 -10.63 -7.21 -12.24
CA ARG A 59 -11.74 -8.17 -12.41
C ARG A 59 -12.14 -8.38 -13.87
N ASP A 60 -12.13 -7.31 -14.67
CA ASP A 60 -12.47 -7.38 -16.09
C ASP A 60 -11.37 -8.08 -16.89
N ALA A 61 -10.11 -7.82 -16.57
CA ALA A 61 -8.96 -8.54 -17.11
C ALA A 61 -9.07 -10.04 -16.80
N MET A 62 -9.29 -10.41 -15.53
CA MET A 62 -9.50 -11.81 -15.15
C MET A 62 -10.62 -12.47 -15.95
N LYS A 63 -11.79 -11.81 -16.05
CA LYS A 63 -12.94 -12.32 -16.81
C LYS A 63 -12.62 -12.47 -18.30
N PHE A 64 -11.87 -11.53 -18.86
CA PHE A 64 -11.50 -11.54 -20.28
C PHE A 64 -10.50 -12.67 -20.57
N PHE A 65 -9.42 -12.78 -19.80
CA PHE A 65 -8.35 -13.74 -20.04
C PHE A 65 -8.67 -15.17 -19.59
N SER A 66 -9.67 -15.36 -18.71
CA SER A 66 -10.12 -16.71 -18.30
C SER A 66 -11.07 -17.40 -19.30
N GLN A 67 -11.45 -16.74 -20.41
CA GLN A 67 -12.39 -17.30 -21.38
C GLN A 67 -11.86 -18.59 -22.00
N ALA A 68 -12.74 -19.59 -22.18
CA ALA A 68 -12.37 -20.87 -22.78
C ALA A 68 -11.73 -20.73 -24.18
N ALA A 69 -12.13 -19.69 -24.94
CA ALA A 69 -11.54 -19.38 -26.24
C ALA A 69 -10.02 -19.13 -26.16
N LEU A 70 -9.52 -18.50 -25.09
CA LEU A 70 -8.10 -18.17 -24.93
C LEU A 70 -7.24 -19.35 -24.44
N LYS A 71 -7.87 -20.50 -24.14
CA LYS A 71 -7.17 -21.76 -23.83
C LYS A 71 -6.74 -22.52 -25.08
N VAL A 72 -7.21 -22.12 -26.25
CA VAL A 72 -6.88 -22.77 -27.53
C VAL A 72 -6.23 -21.77 -28.48
N LYS A 73 -5.34 -22.28 -29.34
CA LYS A 73 -4.55 -21.48 -30.28
C LYS A 73 -5.40 -20.55 -31.15
N ALA A 74 -6.53 -21.03 -31.68
CA ALA A 74 -7.39 -20.23 -32.56
C ALA A 74 -7.97 -18.99 -31.86
N GLY A 75 -8.28 -19.07 -30.56
CA GLY A 75 -8.75 -17.91 -29.82
C GLY A 75 -7.61 -16.96 -29.42
N GLN A 76 -6.42 -17.50 -29.16
CA GLN A 76 -5.20 -16.70 -28.95
C GLN A 76 -4.80 -15.94 -30.22
N GLU A 77 -4.90 -16.54 -31.40
CA GLU A 77 -4.71 -15.85 -32.69
C GLU A 77 -5.77 -14.75 -32.88
N LYS A 78 -7.04 -15.05 -32.55
CA LYS A 78 -8.14 -14.07 -32.64
C LYS A 78 -7.96 -12.87 -31.70
N LEU A 79 -7.31 -13.05 -30.54
CA LEU A 79 -7.00 -11.96 -29.61
C LEU A 79 -6.18 -10.86 -30.29
N PHE A 80 -5.24 -11.24 -31.15
CA PHE A 80 -4.34 -10.35 -31.89
C PHE A 80 -4.97 -9.66 -33.12
N GLN A 81 -6.30 -9.76 -33.27
CA GLN A 81 -7.07 -8.86 -34.12
C GLN A 81 -7.27 -7.47 -33.49
N LEU A 82 -7.01 -7.34 -32.18
CA LEU A 82 -6.95 -6.04 -31.53
C LEU A 82 -5.69 -5.26 -31.97
N PRO A 83 -5.70 -3.92 -31.93
CA PRO A 83 -4.48 -3.12 -32.03
C PRO A 83 -3.44 -3.56 -31.00
N VAL A 84 -2.19 -3.71 -31.44
CA VAL A 84 -1.06 -4.17 -30.60
C VAL A 84 0.03 -3.10 -30.59
N PHE A 85 0.35 -2.60 -29.42
CA PHE A 85 1.53 -1.78 -29.18
C PHE A 85 2.64 -2.67 -28.63
N ILE A 86 3.82 -2.62 -29.21
CA ILE A 86 4.97 -3.40 -28.76
C ILE A 86 6.13 -2.48 -28.37
N ASP A 87 6.80 -2.84 -27.28
CA ASP A 87 8.02 -2.17 -26.87
C ASP A 87 9.13 -2.38 -27.91
N GLU A 88 9.91 -1.34 -28.17
CA GLU A 88 11.00 -1.37 -29.15
C GLU A 88 12.06 -2.44 -28.84
N SER A 89 12.26 -2.81 -27.57
CA SER A 89 13.23 -3.84 -27.20
C SER A 89 12.85 -5.23 -27.74
N LEU A 90 11.62 -5.40 -28.21
CA LEU A 90 11.06 -6.64 -28.75
C LEU A 90 10.91 -6.61 -30.28
N ALA A 91 11.39 -5.55 -30.95
CA ALA A 91 11.17 -5.34 -32.38
C ALA A 91 11.69 -6.49 -33.25
N ASP A 92 12.86 -7.04 -32.91
CA ASP A 92 13.51 -8.11 -33.67
C ASP A 92 13.06 -9.52 -33.25
N CYS A 93 12.15 -9.63 -32.27
CA CYS A 93 11.63 -10.92 -31.83
C CYS A 93 10.57 -11.45 -32.81
N GLU A 94 10.70 -12.74 -33.19
CA GLU A 94 9.70 -13.44 -34.00
C GLU A 94 8.75 -14.32 -33.18
N ARG A 95 9.18 -14.68 -31.97
CA ARG A 95 8.43 -15.52 -31.03
C ARG A 95 8.33 -14.84 -29.68
N PHE A 96 7.15 -14.90 -29.09
CA PHE A 96 6.81 -14.18 -27.87
C PHE A 96 6.27 -15.18 -26.85
N ASN A 97 6.96 -15.35 -25.72
CA ASN A 97 6.42 -16.10 -24.60
C ASN A 97 5.53 -15.15 -23.78
N ILE A 98 4.23 -15.15 -24.08
CA ILE A 98 3.27 -14.22 -23.51
C ILE A 98 2.81 -14.71 -22.14
N VAL A 99 2.76 -13.80 -21.17
CA VAL A 99 2.15 -14.00 -19.85
C VAL A 99 1.21 -12.86 -19.52
N GLU A 100 0.01 -13.20 -19.05
CA GLU A 100 -0.95 -12.25 -18.49
C GLU A 100 -0.91 -12.28 -16.95
N SER A 101 -0.78 -11.09 -16.35
CA SER A 101 -0.45 -10.94 -14.93
C SER A 101 -1.52 -11.43 -13.96
N TYR A 102 -2.80 -11.22 -14.25
CA TYR A 102 -3.89 -11.49 -13.31
C TYR A 102 -4.31 -12.96 -13.27
N THR A 103 -4.38 -13.61 -14.43
CA THR A 103 -4.82 -15.01 -14.56
C THR A 103 -3.65 -16.00 -14.59
N GLY A 104 -2.44 -15.53 -14.87
CA GLY A 104 -1.29 -16.39 -15.14
C GLY A 104 -1.41 -17.14 -16.47
N LEU A 105 -2.35 -16.76 -17.35
CA LEU A 105 -2.45 -17.30 -18.71
C LEU A 105 -1.10 -17.09 -19.42
N ALA A 106 -0.51 -18.18 -19.89
CA ALA A 106 0.73 -18.17 -20.63
C ALA A 106 0.60 -18.97 -21.93
N PHE A 107 1.15 -18.43 -23.03
CA PHE A 107 1.18 -19.08 -24.33
C PHE A 107 2.26 -18.48 -25.23
N ASP A 108 2.70 -19.24 -26.23
CA ASP A 108 3.62 -18.72 -27.25
C ASP A 108 2.84 -18.08 -28.41
N ALA A 109 3.24 -16.87 -28.79
CA ALA A 109 2.72 -16.15 -29.95
C ALA A 109 3.82 -15.93 -31.00
N GLN A 110 3.40 -15.73 -32.25
CA GLN A 110 4.28 -15.41 -33.37
C GLN A 110 3.98 -14.01 -33.89
N LYS A 111 5.00 -13.27 -34.32
CA LYS A 111 4.84 -11.89 -34.84
C LYS A 111 3.81 -11.79 -35.97
N GLU A 112 3.77 -12.82 -36.81
CA GLU A 112 2.84 -12.96 -37.94
C GLU A 112 1.35 -12.82 -37.52
N TRP A 113 0.99 -13.18 -36.28
CA TRP A 113 -0.40 -13.11 -35.80
C TRP A 113 -0.92 -11.68 -35.68
N PHE A 114 -0.03 -10.72 -35.43
CA PHE A 114 -0.38 -9.32 -35.17
C PHE A 114 0.33 -8.31 -36.08
N LYS A 115 1.13 -8.74 -37.07
CA LYS A 115 1.89 -7.82 -37.94
C LYS A 115 1.05 -6.73 -38.60
N ASN A 116 -0.22 -7.02 -38.91
CA ASN A 116 -1.14 -6.08 -39.56
C ASN A 116 -1.78 -5.08 -38.59
N HIS A 117 -1.64 -5.28 -37.28
CA HIS A 117 -2.21 -4.44 -36.22
C HIS A 117 -1.12 -3.90 -35.28
N LEU A 118 0.15 -3.99 -35.68
CA LEU A 118 1.32 -3.71 -34.85
C LEU A 118 1.74 -2.24 -34.95
N SER A 119 1.97 -1.62 -33.79
CA SER A 119 2.63 -0.33 -33.64
C SER A 119 3.81 -0.48 -32.69
N GLN A 120 5.03 -0.20 -33.16
CA GLN A 120 6.23 -0.24 -32.34
C GLN A 120 6.48 1.13 -31.68
N CYS A 121 6.80 1.13 -30.39
CA CYS A 121 7.03 2.36 -29.63
C CYS A 121 7.90 2.11 -28.40
N VAL A 122 8.43 3.19 -27.80
CA VAL A 122 9.18 3.14 -26.54
C VAL A 122 8.16 3.13 -25.40
N LEU A 123 8.00 1.99 -24.71
CA LEU A 123 6.89 1.79 -23.77
C LEU A 123 7.37 1.47 -22.36
N GLY A 124 8.39 0.62 -22.25
CA GLY A 124 8.89 0.09 -20.99
C GLY A 124 9.90 1.03 -20.33
N MET A 125 9.93 1.02 -19.00
CA MET A 125 11.04 1.55 -18.22
C MET A 125 11.58 0.45 -17.30
N THR A 126 12.90 0.27 -17.28
CA THR A 126 13.53 -0.66 -16.34
C THR A 126 13.62 -0.04 -14.95
N PRO A 127 13.67 -0.82 -13.87
CA PRO A 127 13.89 -0.29 -12.51
C PRO A 127 15.13 0.62 -12.43
N GLN A 128 16.23 0.22 -13.09
CA GLN A 128 17.45 1.03 -13.10
C GLN A 128 17.27 2.39 -13.79
N MET A 129 16.36 2.51 -14.77
CA MET A 129 16.03 3.80 -15.38
C MET A 129 15.18 4.68 -14.45
N ILE A 130 14.37 4.07 -13.59
CA ILE A 130 13.53 4.76 -12.60
C ILE A 130 14.39 5.25 -11.43
N ASP A 131 15.37 4.45 -10.98
CA ASP A 131 16.21 4.78 -9.84
C ASP A 131 17.33 5.78 -10.19
N LYS A 132 17.88 5.74 -11.41
CA LYS A 132 18.93 6.67 -11.87
C LYS A 132 18.66 8.16 -11.60
N PRO A 133 17.46 8.70 -11.84
CA PRO A 133 17.15 10.10 -11.54
C PRO A 133 16.88 10.38 -10.06
N GLN A 134 16.84 9.37 -9.17
CA GLN A 134 16.74 9.62 -7.74
C GLN A 134 18.03 10.28 -7.26
N SER A 135 17.93 11.57 -7.07
CA SER A 135 18.96 12.38 -6.46
C SER A 135 19.12 11.95 -5.00
N GLY A 136 20.29 11.42 -4.63
CA GLY A 136 20.65 11.22 -3.23
C GLY A 136 20.42 12.49 -2.40
N GLY A 137 20.22 12.32 -1.10
CA GLY A 137 19.87 13.40 -0.18
C GLY A 137 19.03 12.89 0.99
N SER A 138 18.70 13.78 1.92
CA SER A 138 17.72 13.48 2.97
C SER A 138 16.31 13.38 2.38
N ASP A 139 15.39 12.70 3.08
CA ASP A 139 13.99 12.61 2.63
C ASP A 139 13.36 14.00 2.45
N GLU A 140 13.69 14.96 3.32
CA GLU A 140 13.24 16.34 3.18
C GLU A 140 13.63 16.96 1.83
N GLN A 141 14.86 16.70 1.34
CA GLN A 141 15.32 17.20 0.04
C GLN A 141 14.59 16.51 -1.12
N VAL A 142 14.31 15.21 -0.99
CA VAL A 142 13.56 14.45 -1.99
C VAL A 142 12.13 14.98 -2.09
N ILE A 143 11.45 15.12 -0.96
CA ILE A 143 10.08 15.66 -0.87
C ILE A 143 10.03 17.08 -1.42
N THR A 144 10.97 17.94 -1.02
CA THR A 144 11.13 19.32 -1.51
C THR A 144 11.18 19.36 -3.04
N ARG A 145 12.07 18.59 -3.65
CA ARG A 145 12.23 18.54 -5.12
C ARG A 145 10.98 18.02 -5.82
N ALA A 146 10.31 17.01 -5.24
CA ALA A 146 9.06 16.49 -5.78
C ALA A 146 7.95 17.55 -5.76
N VAL A 147 7.81 18.27 -4.64
CA VAL A 147 6.80 19.32 -4.46
C VAL A 147 7.03 20.47 -5.43
N GLU A 148 8.26 20.97 -5.56
CA GLU A 148 8.59 22.05 -6.51
C GLU A 148 8.38 21.63 -7.97
N ARG A 149 8.58 20.35 -8.30
CA ARG A 149 8.44 19.83 -9.65
C ARG A 149 6.99 19.58 -10.05
N PHE A 150 6.17 19.07 -9.15
CA PHE A 150 4.84 18.56 -9.46
C PHE A 150 3.69 19.40 -8.89
N THR A 151 3.99 20.46 -8.15
CA THR A 151 3.00 21.38 -7.60
C THR A 151 3.36 22.84 -7.94
N THR A 152 2.42 23.75 -7.73
CA THR A 152 2.67 25.20 -7.81
C THR A 152 3.17 25.79 -6.49
N LEU A 153 3.36 24.96 -5.46
CA LEU A 153 3.80 25.39 -4.15
C LEU A 153 5.27 25.83 -4.23
N ARG A 154 5.56 27.02 -3.70
CA ARG A 154 6.93 27.49 -3.52
C ARG A 154 7.33 27.20 -2.09
N ILE A 155 8.45 26.50 -1.92
CA ILE A 155 8.96 26.16 -0.59
C ILE A 155 9.30 27.44 0.17
N GLN A 156 8.60 27.63 1.29
CA GLN A 156 8.80 28.69 2.28
C GLN A 156 9.91 28.29 3.26
N GLN A 157 10.04 29.01 4.38
CA GLN A 157 11.09 28.75 5.38
C GLN A 157 10.99 27.35 6.02
N ARG A 158 9.79 26.77 6.10
CA ARG A 158 9.58 25.39 6.54
C ARG A 158 8.77 24.61 5.52
N LEU A 159 9.13 23.35 5.32
CA LEU A 159 8.42 22.47 4.40
C LEU A 159 6.98 22.20 4.87
N GLU A 160 6.73 22.07 6.18
CA GLU A 160 5.37 21.93 6.75
C GLU A 160 4.41 23.05 6.32
N ASP A 161 4.85 24.30 6.41
CA ASP A 161 4.06 25.48 6.02
C ASP A 161 3.80 25.52 4.52
N THR A 162 4.76 25.01 3.73
CA THR A 162 4.65 24.96 2.28
C THR A 162 3.62 23.94 1.83
N LEU A 163 3.65 22.76 2.44
CA LEU A 163 2.79 21.64 2.06
C LEU A 163 1.33 21.90 2.41
N GLY A 164 1.04 22.95 3.19
CA GLY A 164 -0.31 23.27 3.64
C GLY A 164 -0.94 22.11 4.40
N LEU A 165 -0.11 21.27 5.04
CA LEU A 165 -0.60 20.15 5.83
C LEU A 165 -1.30 20.71 7.07
N PRO A 166 -2.47 20.17 7.45
CA PRO A 166 -3.18 20.72 8.58
C PRO A 166 -2.35 20.53 9.85
N PRO A 167 -2.28 21.54 10.73
CA PRO A 167 -1.60 21.39 12.00
C PRO A 167 -2.30 20.30 12.84
N LEU A 168 -1.52 19.61 13.66
CA LEU A 168 -2.04 18.69 14.68
C LEU A 168 -3.11 19.39 15.54
N PRO A 169 -4.34 18.86 15.62
CA PRO A 169 -5.32 19.33 16.59
C PRO A 169 -4.78 19.19 18.02
N PRO A 170 -5.13 20.10 18.96
CA PRO A 170 -4.63 20.03 20.33
C PRO A 170 -4.88 18.70 21.05
N SER A 171 -6.03 18.07 20.80
CA SER A 171 -6.35 16.74 21.35
C SER A 171 -5.42 15.65 20.81
N MET A 172 -5.07 15.70 19.52
CA MET A 172 -4.11 14.77 18.92
C MET A 172 -2.70 15.01 19.46
N LYS A 173 -2.27 16.27 19.62
CA LYS A 173 -0.97 16.58 20.23
C LYS A 173 -0.85 15.98 21.62
N ARG A 174 -1.91 16.08 22.44
CA ARG A 174 -1.92 15.47 23.77
C ARG A 174 -1.83 13.95 23.70
N LEU A 175 -2.50 13.29 22.75
CA LEU A 175 -2.38 11.84 22.56
C LEU A 175 -0.97 11.42 22.13
N VAL A 176 -0.30 12.22 21.28
CA VAL A 176 1.10 11.99 20.91
C VAL A 176 2.01 12.12 22.14
N GLU A 177 1.81 13.15 22.96
CA GLU A 177 2.55 13.32 24.22
C GLU A 177 2.38 12.11 25.14
N LEU A 178 1.14 11.62 25.32
CA LEU A 178 0.86 10.43 26.11
C LEU A 178 1.50 9.17 25.52
N ARG A 179 1.54 9.04 24.19
CA ARG A 179 2.16 7.90 23.51
C ARG A 179 3.68 7.87 23.69
N SER A 180 4.30 9.05 23.72
CA SER A 180 5.74 9.23 23.82
C SER A 180 6.25 9.21 25.26
N ASP A 181 5.36 9.33 26.26
CA ASP A 181 5.69 9.29 27.69
C ASP A 181 5.60 7.85 28.24
N PRO A 182 6.72 7.22 28.65
CA PRO A 182 6.71 5.87 29.22
C PRO A 182 6.01 5.77 30.59
N SER A 183 5.74 6.89 31.24
CA SER A 183 5.06 6.98 32.53
C SER A 183 3.57 7.31 32.44
N ALA A 184 3.08 7.67 31.25
CA ALA A 184 1.68 7.97 31.05
C ALA A 184 0.80 6.74 31.29
N GLY A 185 -0.33 6.97 31.96
CA GLY A 185 -1.26 5.92 32.33
C GLY A 185 -2.71 6.24 31.98
N ILE A 186 -3.59 5.35 32.41
CA ILE A 186 -5.04 5.45 32.22
C ILE A 186 -5.57 6.77 32.82
N ASP A 187 -5.06 7.18 33.98
CA ASP A 187 -5.45 8.40 34.67
C ASP A 187 -5.13 9.68 33.88
N ASP A 188 -4.16 9.64 32.97
CA ASP A 188 -3.82 10.75 32.07
C ASP A 188 -4.64 10.72 30.78
N LEU A 189 -4.96 9.52 30.29
CA LEU A 189 -5.70 9.30 29.04
C LEU A 189 -7.19 9.63 29.18
N VAL A 190 -7.80 9.15 30.25
CA VAL A 190 -9.23 9.25 30.50
C VAL A 190 -9.74 10.72 30.43
N PRO A 191 -9.06 11.71 31.05
CA PRO A 191 -9.44 13.12 30.91
C PRO A 191 -9.40 13.63 29.47
N VAL A 192 -8.43 13.18 28.67
CA VAL A 192 -8.30 13.56 27.25
C VAL A 192 -9.48 13.02 26.45
N VAL A 193 -9.83 11.75 26.66
CA VAL A 193 -10.97 11.11 25.99
C VAL A 193 -12.29 11.77 26.42
N ARG A 194 -12.48 12.02 27.71
CA ARG A 194 -13.68 12.69 28.24
C ARG A 194 -13.83 14.14 27.75
N GLY A 195 -12.72 14.82 27.47
CA GLY A 195 -12.71 16.18 26.93
C GLY A 195 -13.26 16.28 25.50
N ASP A 196 -13.32 15.17 24.76
CA ASP A 196 -13.83 15.09 23.39
C ASP A 196 -15.00 14.10 23.32
N ALA A 197 -16.23 14.62 23.25
CA ALA A 197 -17.44 13.80 23.22
C ALA A 197 -17.50 12.81 22.03
N SER A 198 -16.91 13.19 20.89
CA SER A 198 -16.81 12.31 19.71
C SER A 198 -15.87 11.15 20.01
N LEU A 199 -14.70 11.43 20.58
CA LEU A 199 -13.73 10.40 20.95
C LEU A 199 -14.28 9.48 22.05
N ALA A 200 -14.95 10.03 23.07
CA ALA A 200 -15.58 9.24 24.13
C ALA A 200 -16.63 8.25 23.57
N ALA A 201 -17.49 8.71 22.65
CA ALA A 201 -18.47 7.85 22.00
C ALA A 201 -17.81 6.73 21.20
N GLN A 202 -16.71 7.03 20.50
CA GLN A 202 -15.96 6.04 19.74
C GLN A 202 -15.29 5.00 20.65
N VAL A 203 -14.66 5.42 21.75
CA VAL A 203 -14.06 4.51 22.74
C VAL A 203 -15.11 3.55 23.29
N MET A 204 -16.30 4.05 23.62
CA MET A 204 -17.41 3.20 24.05
C MET A 204 -17.85 2.23 22.94
N SER A 205 -17.94 2.70 21.69
CA SER A 205 -18.29 1.87 20.53
C SER A 205 -17.26 0.78 20.25
N TRP A 206 -15.96 1.08 20.37
CA TRP A 206 -14.90 0.10 20.21
C TRP A 206 -14.97 -0.95 21.30
N ALA A 207 -15.11 -0.53 22.56
CA ALA A 207 -15.17 -1.46 23.68
C ALA A 207 -16.41 -2.37 23.59
N ALA A 208 -17.53 -1.88 23.08
CA ALA A 208 -18.73 -2.68 22.83
C ALA A 208 -18.62 -3.61 21.59
N SER A 209 -17.55 -3.51 20.80
CA SER A 209 -17.36 -4.35 19.62
C SER A 209 -17.16 -5.82 20.02
N PRO A 210 -17.80 -6.78 19.32
CA PRO A 210 -17.58 -8.22 19.53
C PRO A 210 -16.10 -8.63 19.46
N TYR A 211 -15.30 -7.90 18.68
CA TYR A 211 -13.85 -8.14 18.53
C TYR A 211 -13.09 -8.16 19.86
N TYR A 212 -13.45 -7.29 20.79
CA TYR A 212 -12.75 -7.17 22.08
C TYR A 212 -13.42 -7.98 23.19
N ALA A 213 -14.49 -8.73 22.88
CA ALA A 213 -15.15 -9.67 23.77
C ALA A 213 -15.38 -9.13 25.19
N ALA A 214 -15.95 -7.93 25.31
CA ALA A 214 -16.13 -7.25 26.59
C ALA A 214 -16.90 -8.13 27.61
N PRO A 215 -16.36 -8.32 28.82
CA PRO A 215 -17.04 -9.10 29.85
C PRO A 215 -18.18 -8.26 30.48
N GLY A 216 -19.41 -8.40 29.99
CA GLY A 216 -20.60 -7.72 30.53
C GLY A 216 -20.85 -6.33 29.94
N GLU A 217 -21.80 -5.59 30.52
CA GLU A 217 -22.10 -4.22 30.09
C GLU A 217 -20.98 -3.23 30.48
N ILE A 218 -20.75 -2.25 29.61
CA ILE A 218 -19.73 -1.21 29.76
C ILE A 218 -20.44 0.09 30.12
N HIS A 219 -20.11 0.67 31.27
CA HIS A 219 -20.89 1.78 31.82
C HIS A 219 -20.20 3.15 31.74
N SER A 220 -18.90 3.20 31.44
CA SER A 220 -18.14 4.45 31.33
C SER A 220 -16.90 4.32 30.46
N VAL A 221 -16.31 5.45 30.07
CA VAL A 221 -15.04 5.49 29.32
C VAL A 221 -13.92 4.84 30.13
N GLU A 222 -13.82 5.12 31.43
CA GLU A 222 -12.85 4.47 32.32
C GLU A 222 -13.00 2.95 32.28
N ASP A 223 -14.24 2.48 32.37
CA ASP A 223 -14.57 1.07 32.35
C ASP A 223 -14.18 0.41 31.02
N ALA A 224 -14.46 1.09 29.90
CA ALA A 224 -14.03 0.69 28.56
C ALA A 224 -12.50 0.57 28.44
N VAL A 225 -11.77 1.56 28.95
CA VAL A 225 -10.30 1.59 28.88
C VAL A 225 -9.69 0.54 29.81
N ILE A 226 -10.19 0.41 31.05
CA ILE A 226 -9.59 -0.48 32.06
C ILE A 226 -9.93 -1.95 31.80
N ARG A 227 -11.20 -2.27 31.51
CA ARG A 227 -11.68 -3.67 31.46
C ARG A 227 -11.61 -4.31 30.08
N VAL A 228 -11.52 -3.52 29.02
CA VAL A 228 -11.68 -4.03 27.65
C VAL A 228 -10.49 -3.67 26.75
N LEU A 229 -10.26 -2.38 26.51
CA LEU A 229 -9.35 -1.94 25.45
C LEU A 229 -7.90 -1.80 25.90
N GLY A 230 -7.67 -1.29 27.11
CA GLY A 230 -6.35 -0.89 27.58
C GLY A 230 -5.90 0.48 27.08
N PHE A 231 -4.87 1.03 27.74
CA PHE A 231 -4.29 2.35 27.43
C PHE A 231 -3.73 2.42 26.00
N ASP A 232 -2.87 1.47 25.61
CA ASP A 232 -2.16 1.48 24.32
C ASP A 232 -3.12 1.52 23.13
N LEU A 233 -4.12 0.64 23.15
CA LEU A 233 -5.06 0.51 22.05
C LEU A 233 -5.93 1.77 21.88
N VAL A 234 -6.42 2.35 22.98
CA VAL A 234 -7.23 3.57 22.94
C VAL A 234 -6.42 4.74 22.40
N VAL A 235 -5.17 4.92 22.86
CA VAL A 235 -4.26 5.94 22.31
C VAL A 235 -4.05 5.72 20.81
N ASN A 236 -3.76 4.49 20.39
CA ASN A 236 -3.47 4.18 18.98
C ASN A 236 -4.68 4.41 18.08
N LEU A 237 -5.87 3.94 18.47
CA LEU A 237 -7.09 4.14 17.70
C LEU A 237 -7.48 5.62 17.68
N ALA A 238 -7.35 6.33 18.79
CA ALA A 238 -7.61 7.77 18.86
C ALA A 238 -6.68 8.56 17.93
N LEU A 239 -5.39 8.21 17.88
CA LEU A 239 -4.44 8.78 16.92
C LEU A 239 -4.85 8.46 15.48
N GLY A 240 -5.17 7.19 15.17
CA GLY A 240 -5.62 6.79 13.84
C GLY A 240 -6.86 7.56 13.36
N VAL A 241 -7.88 7.69 14.21
CA VAL A 241 -9.07 8.50 13.94
C VAL A 241 -8.71 9.95 13.68
N ALA A 242 -7.94 10.55 14.60
CA ALA A 242 -7.61 11.95 14.51
C ALA A 242 -6.84 12.23 13.20
N MET A 243 -5.95 11.33 12.80
CA MET A 243 -5.19 11.45 11.54
C MET A 243 -6.09 11.25 10.32
N GLY A 244 -7.09 10.38 10.40
CA GLY A 244 -8.11 10.22 9.36
C GLY A 244 -9.05 11.40 9.20
N LYS A 245 -9.24 12.21 10.25
CA LYS A 245 -9.95 13.50 10.15
C LYS A 245 -9.10 14.56 9.44
N THR A 246 -7.78 14.43 9.46
CA THR A 246 -6.84 15.39 8.88
C THR A 246 -6.71 15.21 7.36
N LEU A 247 -6.62 13.97 6.89
CA LEU A 247 -6.45 13.65 5.47
C LEU A 247 -7.53 12.67 5.00
N ASN A 248 -8.26 13.06 3.95
CA ASN A 248 -9.32 12.24 3.37
C ASN A 248 -8.73 11.16 2.45
N VAL A 249 -9.42 10.01 2.39
CA VAL A 249 -9.17 9.03 1.33
C VAL A 249 -9.58 9.67 -0.01
N PRO A 250 -8.69 9.68 -1.03
CA PRO A 250 -8.99 10.26 -2.33
C PRO A 250 -10.12 9.52 -3.05
N GLU A 251 -10.82 10.21 -3.94
CA GLU A 251 -11.91 9.62 -4.72
C GLU A 251 -11.41 8.65 -5.80
N ASP A 252 -10.27 8.96 -6.44
CA ASP A 252 -9.71 8.18 -7.54
C ASP A 252 -8.51 7.33 -7.10
N THR A 253 -8.81 6.16 -6.53
CA THR A 253 -7.85 5.14 -6.08
C THR A 253 -7.68 4.01 -7.10
N PRO A 254 -6.67 3.12 -6.95
CA PRO A 254 -6.58 1.91 -7.76
C PRO A 254 -7.87 1.09 -7.66
N ARG A 255 -8.48 0.82 -8.82
CA ARG A 255 -9.71 0.04 -8.94
C ARG A 255 -9.42 -1.39 -8.53
N ASP A 256 -10.32 -1.97 -7.74
CA ASP A 256 -10.16 -3.30 -7.14
C ASP A 256 -8.99 -3.41 -6.12
N GLY A 257 -8.47 -2.29 -5.62
CA GLY A 257 -7.52 -2.25 -4.50
C GLY A 257 -8.15 -2.52 -3.13
N VAL A 258 -7.32 -2.61 -2.09
CA VAL A 258 -7.82 -2.72 -0.70
C VAL A 258 -8.23 -1.34 -0.19
N PRO A 259 -9.40 -1.20 0.47
CA PRO A 259 -9.75 0.04 1.15
C PRO A 259 -8.67 0.45 2.17
N TYR A 260 -8.25 1.71 2.15
CA TYR A 260 -7.12 2.21 2.94
C TYR A 260 -7.20 1.83 4.43
N TRP A 261 -8.31 2.19 5.09
CA TRP A 261 -8.49 1.93 6.52
C TRP A 261 -8.62 0.44 6.85
N GLN A 262 -9.15 -0.35 5.91
CA GLN A 262 -9.20 -1.81 6.07
C GLN A 262 -7.79 -2.39 6.12
N GLN A 263 -6.91 -2.00 5.19
CA GLN A 263 -5.51 -2.43 5.23
C GLN A 263 -4.80 -1.95 6.51
N ALA A 264 -4.99 -0.68 6.89
CA ALA A 264 -4.37 -0.11 8.09
C ALA A 264 -4.73 -0.89 9.37
N VAL A 265 -6.03 -1.13 9.60
CA VAL A 265 -6.50 -1.87 10.79
C VAL A 265 -6.04 -3.32 10.76
N TYR A 266 -6.07 -3.98 9.60
CA TYR A 266 -5.70 -5.39 9.49
C TYR A 266 -4.20 -5.59 9.69
N THR A 267 -3.37 -4.70 9.14
CA THR A 267 -1.92 -4.71 9.35
C THR A 267 -1.59 -4.46 10.82
N ALA A 268 -2.24 -3.47 11.47
CA ALA A 268 -2.05 -3.18 12.89
C ALA A 268 -2.35 -4.39 13.79
N ALA A 269 -3.54 -5.00 13.60
CA ALA A 269 -3.97 -6.14 14.38
C ALA A 269 -3.09 -7.39 14.14
N ALA A 270 -2.77 -7.70 12.88
CA ALA A 270 -1.91 -8.84 12.55
C ALA A 270 -0.49 -8.67 13.12
N ALA A 271 0.07 -7.46 13.02
CA ALA A 271 1.40 -7.18 13.54
C ALA A 271 1.45 -7.29 15.05
N GLU A 272 0.42 -6.83 15.77
CA GLU A 272 0.34 -6.99 17.22
C GLU A 272 0.24 -8.47 17.64
N LEU A 273 -0.58 -9.27 16.94
CA LEU A 273 -0.70 -10.71 17.19
C LEU A 273 0.64 -11.43 17.02
N LEU A 274 1.36 -11.14 15.94
CA LEU A 274 2.68 -11.73 15.68
C LEU A 274 3.74 -11.25 16.65
N CYS A 275 3.74 -9.97 17.00
CA CYS A 275 4.62 -9.40 18.02
C CYS A 275 4.50 -10.17 19.34
N LYS A 276 3.27 -10.50 19.78
CA LYS A 276 3.03 -11.27 21.02
C LYS A 276 3.57 -12.70 20.96
N LYS A 277 3.78 -13.27 19.76
CA LYS A 277 4.40 -14.60 19.57
C LYS A 277 5.92 -14.58 19.61
N MET A 278 6.56 -13.42 19.40
CA MET A 278 8.02 -13.30 19.46
C MET A 278 8.54 -13.56 20.89
N PRO A 279 9.76 -14.11 21.07
CA PRO A 279 10.38 -14.28 22.39
C PRO A 279 10.54 -12.96 23.13
N ALA A 280 10.34 -12.96 24.44
CA ALA A 280 10.29 -11.75 25.27
C ALA A 280 11.59 -10.92 25.21
N GLU A 281 12.73 -11.56 24.93
CA GLU A 281 14.05 -10.94 24.86
C GLU A 281 14.22 -10.00 23.66
N ILE A 282 13.52 -10.29 22.56
CA ILE A 282 13.58 -9.52 21.31
C ILE A 282 12.22 -8.90 20.96
N ARG A 283 11.20 -9.08 21.80
CA ARG A 283 9.84 -8.67 21.52
C ARG A 283 9.72 -7.14 21.55
N PRO A 284 9.33 -6.50 20.43
CA PRO A 284 8.99 -5.08 20.43
C PRO A 284 7.81 -4.78 21.36
N LYS A 285 7.60 -3.50 21.68
CA LYS A 285 6.39 -3.10 22.44
C LYS A 285 5.15 -3.29 21.54
N PRO A 286 4.18 -4.17 21.88
CA PRO A 286 3.04 -4.47 21.01
C PRO A 286 2.22 -3.23 20.64
N GLY A 287 2.06 -2.28 21.58
CA GLY A 287 1.39 -1.01 21.30
C GLY A 287 2.09 -0.15 20.25
N LEU A 288 3.43 -0.12 20.20
CA LEU A 288 4.16 0.61 19.16
C LEU A 288 4.06 -0.09 17.80
N VAL A 289 4.13 -1.42 17.79
CA VAL A 289 3.94 -2.22 16.57
C VAL A 289 2.55 -2.03 15.99
N TYR A 290 1.51 -2.06 16.83
CA TYR A 290 0.14 -1.80 16.39
C TYR A 290 0.03 -0.41 15.75
N LEU A 291 0.58 0.63 16.40
CA LEU A 291 0.56 1.99 15.88
C LEU A 291 1.32 2.11 14.55
N ALA A 292 2.50 1.49 14.45
CA ALA A 292 3.26 1.45 13.20
C ALA A 292 2.48 0.73 12.09
N GLY A 293 1.84 -0.40 12.38
CA GLY A 293 0.99 -1.10 11.41
C GLY A 293 -0.23 -0.30 10.96
N LEU A 294 -0.79 0.52 11.86
CA LEU A 294 -1.91 1.43 11.55
C LEU A 294 -1.46 2.60 10.64
N LEU A 295 -0.22 3.07 10.80
CA LEU A 295 0.31 4.25 10.12
C LEU A 295 1.27 3.95 8.96
N GLN A 296 1.64 2.69 8.72
CA GLN A 296 2.61 2.29 7.70
C GLN A 296 2.26 2.79 6.29
N ASN A 297 0.98 2.94 5.99
CA ASN A 297 0.52 3.43 4.69
C ASN A 297 0.17 4.92 4.69
N PHE A 298 0.40 5.66 5.78
CA PHE A 298 -0.14 7.03 5.94
C PHE A 298 0.31 7.99 4.84
N GLY A 299 1.54 7.81 4.34
CA GLY A 299 2.03 8.56 3.19
C GLY A 299 1.19 8.43 1.92
N TYR A 300 0.38 7.38 1.76
CA TYR A 300 -0.59 7.26 0.65
C TYR A 300 -1.60 8.42 0.66
N LEU A 301 -2.12 8.77 1.84
CA LEU A 301 -3.02 9.91 2.00
C LEU A 301 -2.30 11.24 1.78
N VAL A 302 -1.04 11.32 2.20
CA VAL A 302 -0.20 12.51 2.01
C VAL A 302 0.11 12.74 0.53
N LEU A 303 0.45 11.69 -0.23
CA LEU A 303 0.64 11.74 -1.68
C LEU A 303 -0.63 12.21 -2.38
N ALA A 304 -1.79 11.70 -1.96
CA ALA A 304 -3.08 12.11 -2.51
C ALA A 304 -3.40 13.59 -2.26
N TYR A 305 -3.09 14.07 -1.06
CA TYR A 305 -3.29 15.46 -0.66
C TYR A 305 -2.40 16.43 -1.43
N LEU A 306 -1.10 16.10 -1.55
CA LEU A 306 -0.11 17.00 -2.16
C LEU A 306 -0.06 16.94 -3.68
N PHE A 307 -0.38 15.78 -4.26
CA PHE A 307 -0.31 15.58 -5.70
C PHE A 307 -1.62 15.08 -6.34
N PRO A 308 -2.81 15.70 -6.12
CA PRO A 308 -4.08 15.13 -6.56
C PRO A 308 -4.15 14.65 -8.02
N PRO A 309 -3.73 15.43 -9.05
CA PRO A 309 -3.78 14.95 -10.44
C PRO A 309 -2.77 13.83 -10.72
N HIS A 310 -1.59 13.87 -10.07
CA HIS A 310 -0.58 12.82 -10.22
C HIS A 310 -0.95 11.56 -9.44
N PHE A 311 -1.78 11.69 -8.40
CA PHE A 311 -2.27 10.57 -7.62
C PHE A 311 -3.29 9.75 -8.42
N SER A 312 -4.21 10.39 -9.13
CA SER A 312 -5.07 9.73 -10.13
C SER A 312 -4.23 8.97 -11.16
N LEU A 313 -3.16 9.60 -11.65
CA LEU A 313 -2.23 8.96 -12.58
C LEU A 313 -1.53 7.76 -11.94
N LEU A 314 -0.99 7.91 -10.72
CA LEU A 314 -0.37 6.86 -9.93
C LEU A 314 -1.30 5.66 -9.79
N SER A 315 -2.59 5.90 -9.52
CA SER A 315 -3.59 4.83 -9.43
C SER A 315 -3.70 4.01 -10.72
N ARG A 316 -3.66 4.67 -11.89
CA ARG A 316 -3.63 3.98 -13.19
C ARG A 316 -2.31 3.26 -13.44
N TYR A 317 -1.18 3.82 -13.01
CA TYR A 317 0.11 3.14 -13.12
C TYR A 317 0.20 1.88 -12.24
N ILE A 318 -0.38 1.91 -11.04
CA ILE A 318 -0.48 0.74 -10.16
C ILE A 318 -1.29 -0.37 -10.84
N GLU A 319 -2.45 -0.03 -11.39
CA GLU A 319 -3.30 -0.98 -12.15
C GLU A 319 -2.59 -1.52 -13.40
N ALA A 320 -1.83 -0.69 -14.11
CA ALA A 320 -1.09 -1.11 -15.30
C ALA A 320 0.13 -1.96 -14.96
N ASN A 321 0.64 -1.92 -13.72
CA ASN A 321 1.88 -2.58 -13.28
C ASN A 321 1.72 -3.36 -11.97
N PRO A 322 0.73 -4.28 -11.87
CA PRO A 322 0.34 -4.91 -10.59
C PRO A 322 1.38 -5.90 -10.03
N HIS A 323 2.43 -6.18 -10.81
CA HIS A 323 3.53 -7.10 -10.50
C HIS A 323 4.75 -6.37 -9.91
N MET A 324 4.73 -5.04 -9.87
CA MET A 324 5.85 -4.23 -9.39
C MET A 324 5.63 -3.75 -7.97
N ALA A 325 6.73 -3.54 -7.26
CA ALA A 325 6.77 -2.88 -5.97
C ALA A 325 6.21 -1.44 -6.12
N LEU A 326 5.43 -0.99 -5.13
CA LEU A 326 4.71 0.29 -5.22
C LEU A 326 5.67 1.48 -5.20
N GLU A 327 6.78 1.35 -4.48
CA GLU A 327 7.85 2.32 -4.32
C GLU A 327 8.48 2.69 -5.67
N LEU A 328 8.65 1.69 -6.56
CA LEU A 328 9.16 1.92 -7.92
C LEU A 328 8.15 2.72 -8.76
N ILE A 329 6.87 2.43 -8.62
CA ILE A 329 5.80 3.12 -9.36
C ILE A 329 5.68 4.57 -8.87
N GLU A 330 5.69 4.78 -7.56
CA GLU A 330 5.63 6.10 -6.93
C GLU A 330 6.83 6.96 -7.30
N THR A 331 8.03 6.37 -7.24
CA THR A 331 9.24 7.03 -7.71
C THR A 331 9.10 7.48 -9.15
N HIS A 332 8.57 6.63 -10.04
CA HIS A 332 8.39 7.00 -11.43
C HIS A 332 7.41 8.17 -11.62
N VAL A 333 6.28 8.17 -10.90
CA VAL A 333 5.20 9.14 -11.13
C VAL A 333 5.45 10.47 -10.41
N VAL A 334 5.97 10.45 -9.18
CA VAL A 334 6.11 11.64 -8.32
C VAL A 334 7.51 11.82 -7.69
N ASN A 335 8.48 10.95 -7.98
CA ASN A 335 9.86 10.99 -7.43
C ASN A 335 9.97 10.94 -5.89
N VAL A 336 8.93 10.48 -5.20
CA VAL A 336 8.93 10.32 -3.74
C VAL A 336 8.04 9.13 -3.40
N THR A 337 8.42 8.33 -2.40
CA THR A 337 7.61 7.20 -1.95
C THR A 337 6.69 7.59 -0.80
N ARG A 338 5.64 6.80 -0.58
CA ARG A 338 4.74 6.96 0.57
C ARG A 338 5.48 6.80 1.90
N GLU A 339 6.47 5.92 1.97
CA GLU A 339 7.25 5.69 3.20
C GLU A 339 8.02 6.96 3.58
N GLN A 340 8.67 7.61 2.61
CA GLN A 340 9.42 8.85 2.83
C GLN A 340 8.54 9.99 3.32
N ILE A 341 7.44 10.26 2.60
CA ILE A 341 6.59 11.41 2.92
C ILE A 341 5.72 11.16 4.16
N GLY A 342 5.35 9.89 4.40
CA GLY A 342 4.63 9.46 5.58
C GLY A 342 5.49 9.60 6.83
N SER A 343 6.70 9.03 6.85
CA SER A 343 7.58 9.12 8.01
C SER A 343 7.99 10.56 8.32
N TRP A 344 8.29 11.37 7.30
CA TRP A 344 8.62 12.78 7.45
C TRP A 344 7.48 13.57 8.13
N LEU A 345 6.22 13.29 7.76
CA LEU A 345 5.08 13.93 8.42
C LEU A 345 4.93 13.46 9.87
N LEU A 346 5.11 12.16 10.14
CA LEU A 346 5.04 11.62 11.50
C LEU A 346 6.14 12.18 12.41
N GLU A 347 7.33 12.43 11.87
CA GLU A 347 8.43 13.11 12.56
C GLU A 347 8.04 14.54 12.96
N ASN A 348 7.53 15.33 12.01
CA ASN A 348 7.04 16.69 12.31
C ASN A 348 5.88 16.69 13.32
N TRP A 349 5.12 15.60 13.36
CA TRP A 349 4.04 15.40 14.30
C TRP A 349 4.49 14.90 15.68
N GLY A 350 5.79 14.64 15.86
CA GLY A 350 6.39 14.27 17.14
C GLY A 350 6.06 12.84 17.60
N LEU A 351 5.75 11.95 16.64
CA LEU A 351 5.50 10.54 16.96
C LEU A 351 6.78 9.86 17.47
N PRO A 352 6.66 8.71 18.17
CA PRO A 352 7.83 7.96 18.63
C PRO A 352 8.75 7.55 17.46
N GLU A 353 10.06 7.69 17.65
CA GLU A 353 11.09 7.37 16.66
C GLU A 353 10.94 5.96 16.07
N VAL A 354 10.66 4.96 16.92
CA VAL A 354 10.40 3.58 16.47
C VAL A 354 9.27 3.49 15.44
N VAL A 355 8.20 4.28 15.61
CA VAL A 355 7.07 4.30 14.65
C VAL A 355 7.50 4.97 13.35
N ILE A 356 8.24 6.09 13.44
CA ILE A 356 8.75 6.84 12.28
C ILE A 356 9.67 5.94 11.44
N GLU A 357 10.66 5.31 12.07
CA GLU A 357 11.61 4.41 11.42
C GLU A 357 10.92 3.17 10.84
N THR A 358 9.98 2.56 11.58
CA THR A 358 9.20 1.42 11.06
C THR A 358 8.45 1.82 9.78
N VAL A 359 7.73 2.94 9.79
CA VAL A 359 6.99 3.43 8.62
C VAL A 359 7.96 3.70 7.47
N ARG A 360 9.13 4.29 7.73
CA ARG A 360 10.12 4.65 6.72
C ARG A 360 10.81 3.44 6.06
N TYR A 361 11.09 2.40 6.84
CA TYR A 361 12.00 1.32 6.44
C TYR A 361 11.35 -0.08 6.37
N HIS A 362 10.04 -0.22 6.59
CA HIS A 362 9.38 -1.53 6.53
C HIS A 362 9.46 -2.26 5.18
N ASN A 363 9.88 -1.61 4.08
CA ASN A 363 10.19 -2.29 2.81
C ASN A 363 11.68 -2.35 2.48
N ASP A 364 12.55 -1.83 3.36
CA ASP A 364 14.01 -1.89 3.25
C ASP A 364 14.58 -2.95 4.20
N LEU A 365 14.80 -4.16 3.69
CA LEU A 365 15.37 -5.25 4.47
C LEU A 365 16.86 -5.06 4.84
N SER A 366 17.53 -4.07 4.25
CA SER A 366 18.91 -3.73 4.60
C SER A 366 19.03 -2.83 5.82
N TYR A 367 17.92 -2.27 6.28
CA TYR A 367 17.87 -1.39 7.45
C TYR A 367 18.19 -2.15 8.74
N ASP A 368 19.19 -1.67 9.48
CA ASP A 368 19.74 -2.26 10.70
C ASP A 368 19.67 -1.30 11.91
N GLY A 369 18.87 -0.22 11.81
CA GLY A 369 18.66 0.73 12.89
C GLY A 369 17.77 0.19 14.03
N GLN A 370 17.37 1.08 14.94
CA GLN A 370 16.75 0.68 16.20
C GLN A 370 15.39 -0.03 16.01
N ALA A 371 14.61 0.36 14.99
CA ALA A 371 13.32 -0.26 14.68
C ALA A 371 13.39 -1.41 13.66
N SER A 372 14.56 -2.06 13.47
CA SER A 372 14.75 -3.08 12.42
C SER A 372 13.80 -4.28 12.58
N ASP A 373 13.55 -4.72 13.82
CA ASP A 373 12.66 -5.84 14.09
C ASP A 373 11.19 -5.48 13.81
N GLU A 374 10.75 -4.28 14.20
CA GLU A 374 9.43 -3.74 13.88
C GLU A 374 9.22 -3.58 12.37
N ALA A 375 10.22 -3.04 11.66
CA ALA A 375 10.20 -2.89 10.20
C ALA A 375 10.05 -4.24 9.49
N LYS A 376 10.86 -5.24 9.86
CA LYS A 376 10.77 -6.62 9.34
C LYS A 376 9.44 -7.29 9.70
N LEU A 377 8.90 -7.00 10.88
CA LEU A 377 7.60 -7.53 11.27
C LEU A 377 6.47 -6.98 10.39
N ILE A 378 6.44 -5.66 10.16
CA ILE A 378 5.47 -5.03 9.24
C ILE A 378 5.67 -5.51 7.79
N TYR A 379 6.92 -5.67 7.35
CA TYR A 379 7.27 -6.29 6.06
C TYR A 379 6.58 -7.65 5.88
N CYS A 380 6.73 -8.54 6.88
CA CYS A 380 6.17 -9.89 6.86
C CYS A 380 4.64 -9.87 6.90
N VAL A 381 4.05 -9.04 7.76
CA VAL A 381 2.59 -8.90 7.92
C VAL A 381 1.94 -8.47 6.61
N ASN A 382 2.44 -7.39 5.98
CA ASN A 382 1.87 -6.87 4.74
C ASN A 382 1.90 -7.94 3.63
N ARG A 383 3.02 -8.66 3.49
CA ARG A 383 3.16 -9.73 2.47
C ARG A 383 2.30 -10.96 2.77
N ALA A 384 2.10 -11.30 4.04
CA ALA A 384 1.20 -12.37 4.44
C ALA A 384 -0.26 -11.98 4.13
N LEU A 385 -0.72 -10.80 4.55
CA LEU A 385 -2.06 -10.28 4.24
C LEU A 385 -2.30 -10.15 2.73
N ARG A 386 -1.26 -9.77 1.97
CA ARG A 386 -1.35 -9.61 0.52
C ARG A 386 -1.76 -10.90 -0.19
N ARG A 387 -1.26 -12.06 0.26
CA ARG A 387 -1.61 -13.39 -0.31
C ARG A 387 -3.11 -13.69 -0.21
N HIS A 388 -3.82 -13.04 0.71
CA HIS A 388 -5.26 -13.17 0.93
C HIS A 388 -6.06 -11.98 0.37
N GLY A 389 -5.43 -11.06 -0.36
CA GLY A 389 -6.08 -9.88 -0.92
C GLY A 389 -6.52 -8.86 0.13
N LEU A 390 -5.81 -8.83 1.27
CA LEU A 390 -6.06 -7.97 2.43
C LEU A 390 -5.02 -6.84 2.60
N ALA A 391 -4.01 -6.81 1.75
CA ALA A 391 -3.08 -5.69 1.58
C ALA A 391 -2.85 -5.42 0.08
N ASP A 392 -2.26 -4.28 -0.24
CA ASP A 392 -1.85 -3.87 -1.59
C ASP A 392 -0.42 -4.31 -1.96
N GLY A 393 -0.01 -4.04 -3.21
CA GLY A 393 1.30 -4.41 -3.76
C GLY A 393 1.31 -5.73 -4.54
N PRO A 394 2.47 -6.27 -4.92
CA PRO A 394 2.56 -7.59 -5.53
C PRO A 394 2.63 -8.70 -4.46
N ILE A 395 2.31 -9.96 -4.83
CA ILE A 395 2.60 -11.12 -3.98
C ILE A 395 4.09 -11.41 -4.06
N GLU A 396 4.74 -11.38 -2.90
CA GLU A 396 6.17 -11.65 -2.75
C GLU A 396 6.42 -12.84 -1.82
N VAL A 397 7.58 -13.46 -2.00
CA VAL A 397 8.07 -14.52 -1.12
C VAL A 397 8.76 -13.85 0.07
N ILE A 398 8.39 -14.28 1.27
CA ILE A 398 9.06 -13.87 2.50
C ILE A 398 10.23 -14.83 2.65
N ALA A 399 11.45 -14.31 2.74
CA ALA A 399 12.64 -15.15 2.91
C ALA A 399 12.66 -15.78 4.31
N ASP A 400 12.98 -17.07 4.39
CA ASP A 400 13.05 -17.82 5.66
C ASP A 400 14.05 -17.20 6.65
N THR A 401 15.06 -16.51 6.15
CA THR A 401 16.05 -15.78 6.97
C THR A 401 15.38 -14.70 7.82
N ILE A 402 14.43 -13.94 7.25
CA ILE A 402 13.71 -12.86 7.95
C ILE A 402 12.88 -13.44 9.10
N LEU A 403 12.17 -14.55 8.83
CA LEU A 403 11.38 -15.24 9.86
C LEU A 403 12.28 -15.79 10.98
N THR A 404 13.45 -16.33 10.61
CA THR A 404 14.44 -16.86 11.56
C THR A 404 15.04 -15.77 12.45
N GLU A 405 15.25 -14.56 11.92
CA GLU A 405 15.69 -13.39 12.68
C GLU A 405 14.63 -12.98 13.70
N LEU A 406 13.36 -12.87 13.29
CA LEU A 406 12.24 -12.54 14.16
C LEU A 406 11.80 -13.68 15.09
N LYS A 407 12.42 -14.86 14.98
CA LYS A 407 12.05 -16.10 15.72
C LYS A 407 10.58 -16.49 15.51
N LEU A 408 10.08 -16.26 14.30
CA LEU A 408 8.74 -16.64 13.85
C LEU A 408 8.84 -17.74 12.80
N THR A 409 7.72 -18.42 12.55
CA THR A 409 7.59 -19.42 11.51
C THR A 409 6.54 -19.00 10.47
N GLN A 410 6.53 -19.65 9.31
CA GLN A 410 5.44 -19.44 8.33
C GLN A 410 4.08 -19.80 8.93
N ALA A 411 4.02 -20.80 9.82
CA ALA A 411 2.79 -21.17 10.52
C ALA A 411 2.29 -20.05 11.45
N ASP A 412 3.19 -19.27 12.06
CA ASP A 412 2.79 -18.13 12.89
C ASP A 412 2.12 -17.04 12.05
N LEU A 413 2.67 -16.75 10.86
CA LEU A 413 2.06 -15.83 9.90
C LEU A 413 0.69 -16.31 9.44
N ASP A 414 0.58 -17.58 9.07
CA ASP A 414 -0.66 -18.16 8.55
C ASP A 414 -1.75 -18.13 9.63
N ASP A 415 -1.41 -18.43 10.88
CA ASP A 415 -2.33 -18.36 12.03
C ASP A 415 -2.78 -16.92 12.34
N ALA A 416 -1.86 -15.95 12.25
CA ALA A 416 -2.22 -14.54 12.42
C ALA A 416 -3.19 -14.08 11.32
N VAL A 417 -2.93 -14.43 10.06
CA VAL A 417 -3.82 -14.09 8.93
C VAL A 417 -5.17 -14.81 9.04
N ALA A 418 -5.18 -16.07 9.49
CA ALA A 418 -6.41 -16.81 9.76
C ALA A 418 -7.26 -16.09 10.82
N THR A 419 -6.64 -15.68 11.93
CA THR A 419 -7.30 -14.92 13.00
C THR A 419 -7.92 -13.61 12.48
N ILE A 420 -7.19 -12.85 11.65
CA ILE A 420 -7.73 -11.62 11.02
C ILE A 420 -8.89 -11.94 10.07
N THR A 421 -8.80 -13.04 9.32
CA THR A 421 -9.84 -13.46 8.38
C THR A 421 -11.12 -13.91 9.09
N GLU A 422 -10.99 -14.60 10.21
CA GLU A 422 -12.13 -15.02 11.06
C GLU A 422 -12.80 -13.81 11.73
N SER A 423 -11.99 -12.84 12.18
CA SER A 423 -12.46 -11.64 12.87
C SER A 423 -12.87 -10.49 11.94
N ARG A 424 -12.99 -10.77 10.64
CA ARG A 424 -13.13 -9.74 9.59
C ARG A 424 -14.32 -8.81 9.80
N GLY A 425 -15.48 -9.38 10.12
CA GLY A 425 -16.70 -8.60 10.31
C GLY A 425 -16.61 -7.62 11.49
N GLU A 426 -15.85 -7.98 12.52
CA GLU A 426 -15.71 -7.18 13.72
C GLU A 426 -14.64 -6.09 13.52
N LEU A 427 -13.54 -6.42 12.83
CA LEU A 427 -12.53 -5.43 12.41
C LEU A 427 -13.11 -4.42 11.41
N ASP A 428 -14.00 -4.83 10.51
CA ASP A 428 -14.69 -3.92 9.58
C ASP A 428 -15.59 -2.91 10.32
N SER A 429 -16.11 -3.24 11.50
CA SER A 429 -16.82 -2.30 12.39
C SER A 429 -15.87 -1.21 12.94
N LEU A 430 -14.64 -1.59 13.31
CA LEU A 430 -13.62 -0.62 13.74
C LEU A 430 -13.23 0.31 12.59
N VAL A 431 -13.04 -0.25 11.39
CA VAL A 431 -12.79 0.51 10.15
C VAL A 431 -13.90 1.53 9.92
N HIS A 432 -15.17 1.11 10.03
CA HIS A 432 -16.31 2.02 9.88
C HIS A 432 -16.27 3.16 10.90
N THR A 433 -15.91 2.87 12.15
CA THR A 433 -15.82 3.90 13.21
C THR A 433 -14.74 4.93 12.89
N ILE A 434 -13.59 4.50 12.36
CA ILE A 434 -12.51 5.40 11.93
C ILE A 434 -12.97 6.29 10.76
N MET A 435 -13.68 5.71 9.78
CA MET A 435 -14.16 6.44 8.61
C MET A 435 -15.28 7.44 8.93
N HIS A 436 -16.17 7.10 9.87
CA HIS A 436 -17.39 7.86 10.15
C HIS A 436 -17.31 8.72 11.42
N ALA A 437 -16.10 9.00 11.90
CA ALA A 437 -15.82 9.87 13.04
C ALA A 437 -16.32 11.34 12.91
N HIS A 438 -16.93 11.69 11.76
CA HIS A 438 -17.55 12.97 11.43
C HIS A 438 -19.07 13.01 11.60
N SER A 439 -19.72 11.89 11.94
CA SER A 439 -21.19 11.73 11.96
C SER A 439 -21.80 11.96 13.33
#